data_AF-A0A250XHW9-F1
#
_entry.id   AF-A0A250XHW9-F1
#
_cell.length_a   1.000
_cell.length_b   1.000
_cell.length_c   1.000
_cell.angle_alpha   90.00
_cell.angle_beta   90.00
_cell.angle_gamma   90.00
#
_symmetry.space_group_name_H-M   'P 1'
#
loop_
_entity.id
_entity.type
_entity.pdbx_description
1 polymer ?
#
loop_
_entity_poly.entity_id
_entity_poly.type
_entity_poly.pdbx_seq_one_letter_code
_entity_poly.pdbx_strand_id
1 'polypeptide(L)'
;MPIIPRYSATVIGAGPAGLAVVATLLDAGADSILWADPSFEAGRLSSYKEVPSNTKVKLFSQYASVSPTLSSVSASALRPLQEMDPEKGCTLVHARNMVSELSAAIQQKYQHLVTSGDVVGVVGSSHSAVLVLRNILEAANPPSKVLNLYRSPLLYAEYMDGWIKYDNTGLKGLAADWAREKLETGWYERTGKLERICVKENTEAVTDQYLSTCSAVVHAIGFDLNPTPTVFPYGHEAPLQRLVHDVKTGIIKDTNGLRGFGIAFPEQVTDPTGRTEYAVGMWKFMRYIRQALLLPS
;
A
#
# COMPACT_ATOMS: atom_id res chain seq x y z
N MET A 1 -7.91 19.26 28.10
CA MET A 1 -7.82 18.14 27.14
C MET A 1 -7.54 18.73 25.77
N PRO A 2 -6.38 18.48 25.14
CA PRO A 2 -6.20 18.82 23.75
C PRO A 2 -7.04 17.85 22.88
N ILE A 3 -7.68 18.39 21.86
CA ILE A 3 -8.47 17.60 20.89
C ILE A 3 -7.46 16.88 19.98
N ILE A 4 -7.47 15.55 19.99
CA ILE A 4 -6.68 14.70 19.09
C ILE A 4 -7.19 14.92 17.66
N PRO A 5 -6.36 15.32 16.67
CA PRO A 5 -6.79 15.36 15.29
C PRO A 5 -7.08 13.93 14.82
N ARG A 6 -8.33 13.63 14.49
CA ARG A 6 -8.66 12.38 13.79
C ARG A 6 -8.42 12.59 12.31
N TYR A 7 -7.61 11.72 11.70
CA TYR A 7 -7.52 11.63 10.25
C TYR A 7 -8.70 10.82 9.72
N SER A 8 -9.39 11.39 8.72
CA SER A 8 -10.45 10.72 7.98
C SER A 8 -9.93 9.58 7.09
N ALA A 9 -8.66 9.63 6.67
CA ALA A 9 -8.02 8.61 5.86
C ALA A 9 -6.48 8.62 5.96
N THR A 10 -5.86 7.48 5.67
CA THR A 10 -4.40 7.33 5.55
C THR A 10 -4.03 6.75 4.19
N VAL A 11 -3.07 7.35 3.51
CA VAL A 11 -2.54 6.93 2.21
C VAL A 11 -1.03 6.71 2.33
N ILE A 12 -0.57 5.51 1.94
CA ILE A 12 0.86 5.17 1.92
C ILE A 12 1.29 5.02 0.45
N GLY A 13 2.22 5.88 0.03
CA GLY A 13 2.75 5.95 -1.32
C GLY A 13 2.27 7.20 -2.06
N ALA A 14 3.19 7.87 -2.75
CA ALA A 14 2.98 9.05 -3.58
C ALA A 14 3.30 8.79 -5.06
N GLY A 15 3.13 7.53 -5.49
CA GLY A 15 3.04 7.19 -6.91
C GLY A 15 1.70 7.62 -7.51
N PRO A 16 1.46 7.35 -8.81
CA PRO A 16 0.22 7.73 -9.49
C PRO A 16 -1.04 7.29 -8.74
N ALA A 17 -1.10 6.04 -8.26
CA ALA A 17 -2.26 5.57 -7.52
C ALA A 17 -2.48 6.32 -6.19
N GLY A 18 -1.41 6.54 -5.42
CA GLY A 18 -1.51 7.25 -4.14
C GLY A 18 -1.93 8.71 -4.30
N LEU A 19 -1.37 9.41 -5.29
CA LEU A 19 -1.76 10.76 -5.66
C LEU A 19 -3.25 10.83 -6.06
N ALA A 20 -3.73 9.88 -6.88
CA ALA A 20 -5.14 9.83 -7.28
C ALA A 20 -6.08 9.60 -6.10
N VAL A 21 -5.71 8.73 -5.16
CA VAL A 21 -6.48 8.48 -3.92
C VAL A 21 -6.56 9.74 -3.08
N VAL A 22 -5.43 10.42 -2.83
CA VAL A 22 -5.41 11.67 -2.05
C VAL A 22 -6.27 12.74 -2.71
N ALA A 23 -6.14 12.94 -4.02
CA ALA A 23 -6.94 13.91 -4.75
C ALA A 23 -8.45 13.60 -4.67
N THR A 24 -8.83 12.33 -4.82
CA THR A 24 -10.24 11.91 -4.75
C THR A 24 -10.81 12.10 -3.36
N LEU A 25 -10.04 11.80 -2.32
CA LEU A 25 -10.45 12.03 -0.93
C LEU A 25 -10.67 13.53 -0.65
N LEU A 26 -9.75 14.39 -1.11
CA LEU A 26 -9.89 15.84 -0.99
C LEU A 26 -11.11 16.36 -1.75
N ASP A 27 -11.38 15.85 -2.96
CA ASP A 27 -12.57 16.20 -3.74
C ASP A 27 -13.87 15.78 -3.04
N ALA A 28 -13.85 14.64 -2.33
CA ALA A 28 -14.96 14.15 -1.53
C ALA A 28 -15.14 14.91 -0.20
N GLY A 29 -14.30 15.92 0.08
CA GLY A 29 -14.38 16.75 1.27
C GLY A 29 -13.65 16.19 2.49
N ALA A 30 -12.72 15.24 2.32
CA ALA A 30 -11.85 14.82 3.40
C ALA A 30 -10.95 15.99 3.83
N ASP A 31 -11.02 16.35 5.11
CA ASP A 31 -10.34 17.50 5.69
C ASP A 31 -9.06 17.13 6.46
N SER A 32 -8.84 15.84 6.73
CA SER A 32 -7.67 15.32 7.43
C SER A 32 -7.18 14.00 6.81
N ILE A 33 -6.12 14.06 6.00
CA ILE A 33 -5.51 12.88 5.35
C ILE A 33 -4.05 12.75 5.79
N LEU A 34 -3.67 11.57 6.30
CA LEU A 34 -2.27 11.22 6.50
C LEU A 34 -1.70 10.66 5.19
N TRP A 35 -0.88 11.43 4.47
CA TRP A 35 -0.20 10.95 3.27
C TRP A 35 1.30 10.77 3.51
N ALA A 36 1.79 9.53 3.37
CA ALA A 36 3.19 9.18 3.65
C ALA A 36 3.86 8.49 2.46
N ASP A 37 5.03 8.95 2.05
CA ASP A 37 5.88 8.32 1.03
C ASP A 37 7.36 8.57 1.36
N PRO A 38 8.30 7.64 1.06
CA PRO A 38 9.71 7.82 1.37
C PRO A 38 10.34 9.08 0.76
N SER A 39 9.89 9.48 -0.44
CA SER A 39 10.61 10.48 -1.23
C SER A 39 9.71 11.42 -2.02
N PHE A 40 8.42 11.11 -2.15
CA PHE A 40 7.45 11.83 -2.98
C PHE A 40 7.89 11.98 -4.45
N GLU A 41 8.68 11.01 -4.93
CA GLU A 41 9.24 11.01 -6.29
C GLU A 41 8.44 10.18 -7.31
N ALA A 42 7.11 10.17 -7.19
CA ALA A 42 6.20 9.42 -8.07
C ALA A 42 6.33 7.89 -7.97
N GLY A 43 6.76 7.38 -6.81
CA GLY A 43 6.91 5.94 -6.57
C GLY A 43 7.85 5.28 -7.59
N ARG A 44 7.47 4.14 -8.15
CA ARG A 44 8.31 3.40 -9.10
C ARG A 44 8.58 4.11 -10.43
N LEU A 45 7.82 5.15 -10.81
CA LEU A 45 8.13 5.92 -12.02
C LEU A 45 9.52 6.57 -11.95
N SER A 46 10.01 6.88 -10.74
CA SER A 46 11.38 7.38 -10.51
C SER A 46 12.47 6.48 -11.07
N SER A 47 12.23 5.17 -11.18
CA SER A 47 13.23 4.19 -11.63
C SER A 47 13.27 4.01 -13.15
N TYR A 48 12.34 4.61 -13.91
CA TYR A 48 12.16 4.32 -15.34
C TYR A 48 12.20 5.58 -16.22
N LYS A 49 12.91 6.62 -15.81
CA LYS A 49 12.89 7.97 -16.43
C LYS A 49 13.06 7.95 -17.96
N GLU A 50 14.00 7.18 -18.46
CA GLU A 50 14.34 7.14 -19.90
C GLU A 50 13.49 6.15 -20.71
N VAL A 51 12.62 5.37 -20.06
CA VAL A 51 11.81 4.36 -20.75
C VAL A 51 10.71 5.06 -21.56
N PRO A 52 10.58 4.78 -22.87
CA PRO A 52 9.47 5.29 -23.66
C PRO A 52 8.15 4.69 -23.20
N SER A 53 7.14 5.54 -23.01
CA SER A 53 5.78 5.13 -22.64
C SER A 53 4.94 4.85 -23.87
N ASN A 54 4.16 3.79 -23.84
CA ASN A 54 3.10 3.53 -24.82
C ASN A 54 1.82 4.34 -24.53
N THR A 55 1.75 5.00 -23.37
CA THR A 55 0.64 5.85 -22.98
C THR A 55 0.70 7.16 -23.76
N LYS A 56 -0.41 7.51 -24.41
CA LYS A 56 -0.53 8.78 -25.13
C LYS A 56 -0.42 9.96 -24.17
N VAL A 57 0.29 11.03 -24.59
CA VAL A 57 0.47 12.26 -23.82
C VAL A 57 -0.86 12.80 -23.28
N LYS A 58 -1.93 12.79 -24.10
CA LYS A 58 -3.26 13.26 -23.67
C LYS A 58 -3.81 12.56 -22.43
N LEU A 59 -3.44 11.30 -22.19
CA LEU A 59 -3.91 10.54 -21.02
C LEU A 59 -3.22 11.01 -19.73
N PHE A 60 -1.97 11.48 -19.81
CA PHE A 60 -1.31 12.13 -18.67
C PHE A 60 -1.96 13.49 -18.39
N SER A 61 -2.26 14.26 -19.44
CA SER A 61 -2.97 15.54 -19.29
C SER A 61 -4.36 15.38 -18.68
N GLN A 62 -5.09 14.35 -19.12
CA GLN A 62 -6.40 13.98 -18.54
C GLN A 62 -6.25 13.55 -17.08
N TYR A 63 -5.26 12.73 -16.74
CA TYR A 63 -5.00 12.33 -15.35
C TYR A 63 -4.82 13.52 -14.41
N ALA A 64 -4.01 14.51 -14.80
CA ALA A 64 -3.79 15.70 -13.95
C ALA A 64 -4.99 16.66 -13.88
N SER A 65 -6.02 16.43 -14.70
CA SER A 65 -7.20 17.31 -14.82
C SER A 65 -8.51 16.60 -14.49
N VAL A 66 -8.49 15.30 -14.18
CA VAL A 66 -9.69 14.50 -13.94
C VAL A 66 -10.37 14.84 -12.61
N SER A 67 -9.60 15.37 -11.67
CA SER A 67 -10.00 15.75 -10.32
C SER A 67 -10.01 17.28 -10.19
N PRO A 68 -11.03 17.91 -9.58
CA PRO A 68 -10.99 19.32 -9.22
C PRO A 68 -9.75 19.71 -8.40
N THR A 69 -9.37 18.88 -7.42
CA THR A 69 -8.16 19.07 -6.62
C THR A 69 -6.92 19.08 -7.50
N LEU A 70 -6.69 18.06 -8.34
CA LEU A 70 -5.52 18.02 -9.23
C LEU A 70 -5.54 19.19 -10.22
N SER A 71 -6.69 19.48 -10.82
CA SER A 71 -6.86 20.59 -11.76
C SER A 71 -6.48 21.93 -11.14
N SER A 72 -6.78 22.12 -9.85
CA SER A 72 -6.46 23.35 -9.14
C SER A 72 -4.97 23.58 -8.90
N VAL A 73 -4.14 22.55 -9.10
CA VAL A 73 -2.67 22.59 -8.87
C VAL A 73 -1.84 22.09 -10.07
N SER A 74 -2.47 21.74 -11.18
CA SER A 74 -1.80 21.06 -12.31
C SER A 74 -1.11 21.99 -13.31
N ALA A 75 -1.29 23.30 -13.19
CA ALA A 75 -0.83 24.26 -14.19
C ALA A 75 0.68 24.18 -14.48
N SER A 76 1.54 24.00 -13.47
CA SER A 76 2.98 23.82 -13.69
C SER A 76 3.29 22.41 -14.23
N ALA A 77 2.70 21.40 -13.61
CA ALA A 77 2.93 19.98 -13.89
C ALA A 77 2.58 19.60 -15.34
N LEU A 78 1.65 20.32 -15.96
CA LEU A 78 1.20 20.09 -17.33
C LEU A 78 2.00 20.82 -18.40
N ARG A 79 2.74 21.89 -18.05
CA ARG A 79 3.44 22.73 -19.05
C ARG A 79 4.32 21.91 -20.01
N PRO A 80 5.15 20.95 -19.55
CA PRO A 80 5.97 20.15 -20.46
C PRO A 80 5.15 19.23 -21.38
N LEU A 81 3.98 18.76 -20.92
CA LEU A 81 3.12 17.86 -21.69
C LEU A 81 2.30 18.60 -22.74
N GLN A 82 2.00 19.88 -22.53
CA GLN A 82 1.24 20.73 -23.46
C GLN A 82 1.98 21.02 -24.77
N GLU A 83 3.32 20.99 -24.73
CA GLU A 83 4.18 21.22 -25.90
C GLU A 83 4.37 19.95 -26.76
N MET A 84 3.87 18.80 -26.29
CA MET A 84 4.02 17.50 -26.95
C MET A 84 2.80 17.12 -27.79
N ASP A 85 3.01 16.20 -28.75
CA ASP A 85 1.93 15.64 -29.56
C ASP A 85 0.99 14.77 -28.69
N PRO A 86 -0.29 15.14 -28.55
CA PRO A 86 -1.24 14.47 -27.66
C PRO A 86 -1.56 13.02 -28.07
N GLU A 87 -1.35 12.64 -29.33
CA GLU A 87 -1.65 11.31 -29.85
C GLU A 87 -0.47 10.35 -29.81
N LYS A 88 0.71 10.81 -29.39
CA LYS A 88 1.94 10.00 -29.27
C LYS A 88 2.29 9.70 -27.82
N GLY A 89 3.15 8.69 -27.64
CA GLY A 89 3.82 8.44 -26.37
C GLY A 89 4.95 9.42 -26.08
N CYS A 90 5.38 9.49 -24.83
CA CYS A 90 6.55 10.25 -24.38
C CYS A 90 7.42 9.40 -23.44
N THR A 91 8.59 9.87 -23.05
CA THR A 91 9.40 9.20 -22.01
C THR A 91 8.73 9.31 -20.64
N LEU A 92 8.89 8.29 -19.80
CA LEU A 92 8.25 8.22 -18.49
C LEU A 92 8.74 9.30 -17.49
N VAL A 93 9.87 9.96 -17.76
CA VAL A 93 10.32 11.13 -16.99
C VAL A 93 9.24 12.22 -16.91
N HIS A 94 8.46 12.41 -17.97
CA HIS A 94 7.40 13.41 -17.98
C HIS A 94 6.23 13.03 -17.06
N ALA A 95 5.84 11.75 -17.06
CA ALA A 95 4.85 11.23 -16.12
C ALA A 95 5.34 11.30 -14.67
N ARG A 96 6.62 10.96 -14.43
CA ARG A 96 7.26 11.09 -13.11
C ARG A 96 7.21 12.54 -12.63
N ASN A 97 7.67 13.48 -13.45
CA ASN A 97 7.75 14.89 -13.06
C ASN A 97 6.36 15.46 -12.78
N MET A 98 5.38 15.17 -13.64
CA MET A 98 4.00 15.56 -13.43
C MET A 98 3.46 15.06 -12.07
N VAL A 99 3.65 13.78 -11.74
CA VAL A 99 3.17 13.21 -10.47
C VAL A 99 3.89 13.81 -9.26
N SER A 100 5.21 14.03 -9.35
CA SER A 100 5.98 14.66 -8.28
C SER A 100 5.57 16.11 -8.05
N GLU A 101 5.39 16.89 -9.11
CA GLU A 101 4.95 18.29 -9.01
C GLU A 101 3.54 18.42 -8.43
N LEU A 102 2.60 17.59 -8.90
CA LEU A 102 1.24 17.54 -8.34
C LEU A 102 1.26 17.18 -6.86
N SER A 103 2.07 16.20 -6.47
CA SER A 103 2.21 15.79 -5.07
C SER A 103 2.76 16.91 -4.20
N ALA A 104 3.78 17.63 -4.67
CA ALA A 104 4.34 18.78 -3.96
C ALA A 104 3.33 19.92 -3.81
N ALA A 105 2.58 20.23 -4.88
CA ALA A 105 1.61 21.30 -4.88
C ALA A 105 0.40 21.01 -3.96
N ILE A 106 -0.07 19.75 -3.88
CA ILE A 106 -1.06 19.33 -2.89
C ILE A 106 -0.50 19.52 -1.47
N GLN A 107 0.70 19.04 -1.18
CA GLN A 107 1.30 19.19 0.15
C GLN A 107 1.44 20.68 0.56
N GLN A 108 1.79 21.55 -0.40
CA GLN A 108 1.87 22.99 -0.16
C GLN A 108 0.51 23.63 0.11
N LYS A 109 -0.54 23.18 -0.59
CA LYS A 109 -1.90 23.71 -0.48
C LYS A 109 -2.63 23.22 0.77
N TYR A 110 -2.33 22.01 1.24
CA TYR A 110 -3.01 21.35 2.36
C TYR A 110 -2.02 21.06 3.52
N GLN A 111 -1.67 22.09 4.29
CA GLN A 111 -0.53 22.13 5.25
C GLN A 111 -0.69 21.34 6.59
N HIS A 112 -1.53 20.31 6.69
CA HIS A 112 -1.71 19.56 7.94
C HIS A 112 -1.28 18.09 7.83
N LEU A 113 -0.03 17.90 7.39
CA LEU A 113 0.68 16.62 7.34
C LEU A 113 1.57 16.49 8.58
N VAL A 114 1.76 15.27 9.09
CA VAL A 114 2.52 14.94 10.31
C VAL A 114 3.78 15.81 10.48
N THR A 115 3.88 16.45 11.64
CA THR A 115 4.91 17.42 12.01
C THR A 115 5.90 16.83 13.02
N SER A 116 6.99 17.53 13.29
CA SER A 116 7.98 17.12 14.30
C SER A 116 7.45 17.11 15.75
N GLY A 117 6.25 17.65 16.00
CA GLY A 117 5.56 17.58 17.29
C GLY A 117 4.70 16.33 17.48
N ASP A 118 4.48 15.55 16.42
CA ASP A 118 3.52 14.44 16.44
C ASP A 118 4.09 13.16 17.04
N VAL A 119 3.19 12.29 17.51
CA VAL A 119 3.50 10.92 17.92
C VAL A 119 2.73 9.99 17.00
N VAL A 120 3.43 9.17 16.22
CA VAL A 120 2.78 8.31 15.20
C VAL A 120 2.77 6.85 15.63
N GLY A 121 1.60 6.23 15.67
CA GLY A 121 1.43 4.79 15.86
C GLY A 121 1.56 4.04 14.53
N VAL A 122 2.27 2.92 14.50
CA VAL A 122 2.37 2.02 13.35
C VAL A 122 2.05 0.61 13.81
N VAL A 123 0.92 0.07 13.35
CA VAL A 123 0.47 -1.27 13.71
C VAL A 123 0.92 -2.27 12.65
N GLY A 124 1.62 -3.33 13.07
CA GLY A 124 2.13 -4.40 12.23
C GLY A 124 3.66 -4.54 12.25
N SER A 125 4.15 -5.70 11.80
CA SER A 125 5.58 -6.00 11.59
C SER A 125 5.86 -6.61 10.20
N SER A 126 4.92 -6.45 9.27
CA SER A 126 5.01 -6.92 7.89
C SER A 126 5.96 -6.04 7.05
N HIS A 127 6.22 -6.44 5.80
CA HIS A 127 7.01 -5.63 4.85
C HIS A 127 6.50 -4.19 4.72
N SER A 128 5.18 -4.00 4.64
CA SER A 128 4.57 -2.67 4.60
C SER A 128 4.83 -1.87 5.88
N ALA A 129 4.74 -2.52 7.05
CA ALA A 129 4.99 -1.85 8.33
C ALA A 129 6.44 -1.38 8.45
N VAL A 130 7.41 -2.22 8.04
CA VAL A 130 8.83 -1.86 8.05
C VAL A 130 9.12 -0.69 7.10
N LEU A 131 8.49 -0.66 5.92
CA LEU A 131 8.63 0.47 5.00
C LEU A 131 8.04 1.76 5.58
N VAL A 132 6.87 1.69 6.22
CA VAL A 132 6.27 2.85 6.91
C VAL A 132 7.22 3.38 7.98
N LEU A 133 7.75 2.50 8.84
CA LEU A 133 8.69 2.88 9.89
C LEU A 133 9.93 3.56 9.31
N ARG A 134 10.53 2.96 8.28
CA ARG A 134 11.69 3.54 7.58
C ARG A 134 11.38 4.95 7.09
N ASN A 135 10.30 5.12 6.35
CA ASN A 135 10.00 6.40 5.71
C ASN A 135 9.71 7.50 6.73
N ILE A 136 8.99 7.17 7.81
CA ILE A 136 8.65 8.14 8.86
C ILE A 136 9.90 8.52 9.67
N LEU A 137 10.75 7.55 10.02
CA LEU A 137 11.94 7.78 10.85
C LEU A 137 13.11 8.40 10.08
N GLU A 138 13.18 8.22 8.76
CA GLU A 138 14.21 8.81 7.88
C GLU A 138 13.74 10.09 7.18
N ALA A 139 12.50 10.52 7.40
CA ALA A 139 11.99 11.78 6.85
C ALA A 139 12.86 12.96 7.28
N ALA A 140 12.95 14.00 6.44
CA ALA A 140 13.71 15.21 6.75
C ALA A 140 13.20 15.92 8.02
N ASN A 141 11.90 15.82 8.28
CA ASN A 141 11.24 16.32 9.49
C ASN A 141 10.43 15.19 10.13
N PRO A 142 11.07 14.24 10.84
CA PRO A 142 10.37 13.09 11.40
C PRO A 142 9.55 13.51 12.61
N PRO A 143 8.49 12.77 12.97
CA PRO A 143 7.71 13.02 14.18
C PRO A 143 8.58 12.99 15.44
N SER A 144 8.02 13.53 16.53
CA SER A 144 8.70 13.53 17.83
C SER A 144 9.02 12.11 18.28
N LYS A 145 8.07 11.17 18.06
CA LYS A 145 8.15 9.76 18.44
C LYS A 145 7.30 8.87 17.53
N VAL A 146 7.71 7.62 17.36
CA VAL A 146 6.94 6.57 16.66
C VAL A 146 6.71 5.39 17.62
N LEU A 147 5.47 4.90 17.73
CA LEU A 147 5.12 3.69 18.46
C LEU A 147 4.84 2.56 17.47
N ASN A 148 5.63 1.49 17.45
CA ASN A 148 5.38 0.34 16.59
C ASN A 148 4.75 -0.81 17.40
N LEU A 149 3.47 -1.08 17.17
CA LEU A 149 2.76 -2.20 17.80
C LEU A 149 2.80 -3.42 16.89
N TYR A 150 3.26 -4.57 17.40
CA TYR A 150 3.39 -5.79 16.59
C TYR A 150 3.11 -7.06 17.40
N ARG A 151 2.77 -8.16 16.71
CA ARG A 151 2.38 -9.43 17.35
C ARG A 151 3.46 -10.51 17.27
N SER A 152 4.20 -10.52 16.18
CA SER A 152 5.22 -11.53 15.89
C SER A 152 6.55 -10.89 15.53
N PRO A 153 7.68 -11.54 15.86
CA PRO A 153 9.00 -11.11 15.41
C PRO A 153 9.06 -10.86 13.91
N LEU A 154 10.07 -10.09 13.49
CA LEU A 154 10.31 -9.85 12.07
C LEU A 154 10.68 -11.18 11.40
N LEU A 155 10.08 -11.40 10.23
CA LEU A 155 10.30 -12.60 9.42
C LEU A 155 11.01 -12.17 8.14
N TYR A 156 12.09 -12.85 7.76
CA TYR A 156 12.89 -12.47 6.59
C TYR A 156 12.78 -13.56 5.52
N ALA A 157 12.74 -13.17 4.24
CA ALA A 157 12.79 -14.15 3.17
C ALA A 157 14.19 -14.79 3.09
N GLU A 158 14.25 -16.12 3.03
CA GLU A 158 15.49 -16.88 2.88
C GLU A 158 15.54 -17.46 1.46
N TYR A 159 16.60 -17.15 0.71
CA TYR A 159 16.80 -17.67 -0.65
C TYR A 159 17.39 -19.08 -0.57
N MET A 160 16.67 -20.05 -1.11
CA MET A 160 17.05 -21.46 -1.19
C MET A 160 17.41 -21.81 -2.63
N ASP A 161 17.87 -23.05 -2.87
CA ASP A 161 18.10 -23.53 -4.23
C ASP A 161 16.76 -23.70 -4.98
N GLY A 162 16.48 -22.79 -5.90
CA GLY A 162 15.28 -22.82 -6.76
C GLY A 162 13.97 -22.31 -6.13
N TRP A 163 13.97 -21.89 -4.86
CA TRP A 163 12.78 -21.31 -4.20
C TRP A 163 13.14 -20.32 -3.08
N ILE A 164 12.14 -19.61 -2.56
CA ILE A 164 12.32 -18.63 -1.48
C ILE A 164 11.43 -19.06 -0.32
N LYS A 165 12.02 -19.24 0.86
CA LYS A 165 11.27 -19.47 2.11
C LYS A 165 10.76 -18.13 2.61
N TYR A 166 9.51 -18.08 3.07
CA TYR A 166 8.80 -16.84 3.42
C TYR A 166 8.67 -15.88 2.23
N ASP A 167 8.40 -16.43 1.04
CA ASP A 167 8.32 -15.64 -0.19
C ASP A 167 7.18 -14.61 -0.15
N ASN A 168 6.06 -14.89 0.52
CA ASN A 168 4.93 -13.96 0.55
C ASN A 168 4.85 -13.15 1.85
N THR A 169 5.50 -13.63 2.92
CA THR A 169 5.39 -13.05 4.26
C THR A 169 6.69 -12.45 4.80
N GLY A 170 7.83 -12.81 4.22
CA GLY A 170 9.15 -12.37 4.67
C GLY A 170 9.58 -11.00 4.11
N LEU A 171 10.31 -10.25 4.93
CA LEU A 171 11.02 -9.03 4.52
C LEU A 171 12.06 -9.34 3.46
N LYS A 172 12.21 -8.43 2.48
CA LYS A 172 13.09 -8.60 1.31
C LYS A 172 13.76 -7.29 0.94
N GLY A 173 14.93 -7.41 0.29
CA GLY A 173 15.69 -6.27 -0.22
C GLY A 173 15.90 -5.18 0.83
N LEU A 174 15.75 -3.93 0.42
CA LEU A 174 16.01 -2.76 1.27
C LEU A 174 15.22 -2.76 2.59
N ALA A 175 14.00 -3.28 2.63
CA ALA A 175 13.23 -3.37 3.88
C ALA A 175 13.85 -4.38 4.85
N ALA A 176 14.35 -5.52 4.35
CA ALA A 176 15.05 -6.50 5.18
C ALA A 176 16.37 -5.95 5.70
N ASP A 177 17.15 -5.29 4.85
CA ASP A 177 18.46 -4.76 5.22
C ASP A 177 18.32 -3.64 6.25
N TRP A 178 17.38 -2.71 6.02
CA TRP A 178 17.06 -1.65 6.97
C TRP A 178 16.54 -2.19 8.30
N ALA A 179 15.66 -3.19 8.29
CA ALA A 179 15.17 -3.80 9.51
C ALA A 179 16.29 -4.44 10.33
N ARG A 180 17.21 -5.17 9.69
CA ARG A 180 18.38 -5.75 10.38
C ARG A 180 19.28 -4.67 10.96
N GLU A 181 19.53 -3.60 10.21
CA GLU A 181 20.43 -2.53 10.64
C GLU A 181 19.82 -1.67 11.75
N LYS A 182 18.54 -1.30 11.64
CA LYS A 182 17.92 -0.28 12.49
C LYS A 182 16.95 -0.85 13.53
N LEU A 183 16.11 -1.82 13.17
CA LEU A 183 15.10 -2.38 14.08
C LEU A 183 15.64 -3.49 14.97
N GLU A 184 16.42 -4.42 14.42
CA GLU A 184 16.99 -5.55 15.21
C GLU A 184 18.11 -5.07 16.13
N THR A 185 18.89 -4.07 15.70
CA THR A 185 19.93 -3.51 16.56
C THR A 185 19.38 -2.56 17.62
N GLY A 186 18.09 -2.19 17.58
CA GLY A 186 17.50 -1.22 18.50
C GLY A 186 17.99 0.22 18.27
N TRP A 187 18.36 0.60 17.04
CA TRP A 187 19.00 1.88 16.74
C TRP A 187 18.10 3.07 17.11
N TYR A 188 16.85 3.07 16.65
CA TYR A 188 15.91 4.15 16.91
C TYR A 188 15.29 4.08 18.31
N GLU A 189 15.25 2.90 18.93
CA GLU A 189 14.90 2.80 20.35
C GLU A 189 15.92 3.53 21.24
N ARG A 190 17.23 3.40 20.95
CA ARG A 190 18.28 4.13 21.69
C ARG A 190 18.21 5.64 21.54
N THR A 191 17.72 6.15 20.41
CA THR A 191 17.54 7.60 20.23
C THR A 191 16.24 8.13 20.83
N GLY A 192 15.37 7.24 21.36
CA GLY A 192 14.04 7.58 21.86
C GLY A 192 13.02 7.90 20.76
N LYS A 193 13.40 7.80 19.49
CA LYS A 193 12.53 8.10 18.34
C LYS A 193 11.55 6.98 18.02
N LEU A 194 11.87 5.74 18.40
CA LEU A 194 11.01 4.57 18.20
C LEU A 194 10.78 3.84 19.52
N GLU A 195 9.58 3.34 19.73
CA GLU A 195 9.27 2.35 20.77
C GLU A 195 8.54 1.18 20.13
N ARG A 196 9.11 -0.02 20.22
CA ARG A 196 8.53 -1.25 19.66
C ARG A 196 7.83 -2.03 20.76
N ILE A 197 6.53 -2.23 20.62
CA ILE A 197 5.65 -2.82 21.64
C ILE A 197 5.10 -4.13 21.10
N CYS A 198 5.47 -5.25 21.74
CA CYS A 198 4.97 -6.57 21.39
C CYS A 198 3.64 -6.84 22.10
N VAL A 199 2.54 -6.86 21.35
CA VAL A 199 1.18 -7.10 21.86
C VAL A 199 0.82 -8.57 21.60
N LYS A 200 1.12 -9.45 22.57
CA LYS A 200 0.90 -10.91 22.47
C LYS A 200 -0.55 -11.32 22.77
N GLU A 201 -1.22 -10.60 23.65
CA GLU A 201 -2.59 -10.88 24.08
C GLU A 201 -3.54 -9.93 23.35
N ASN A 202 -4.41 -10.51 22.53
CA ASN A 202 -5.27 -9.76 21.62
C ASN A 202 -6.49 -9.20 22.36
N THR A 203 -6.31 -8.07 23.01
CA THR A 203 -7.43 -7.20 23.36
C THR A 203 -7.23 -5.86 22.67
N GLU A 204 -8.23 -5.45 21.87
CA GLU A 204 -8.33 -4.10 21.30
C GLU A 204 -7.99 -3.05 22.36
N ALA A 205 -8.46 -3.24 23.60
CA ALA A 205 -8.15 -2.40 24.76
C ALA A 205 -6.64 -2.11 25.00
N VAL A 206 -5.75 -3.11 24.83
CA VAL A 206 -4.31 -2.91 25.03
C VAL A 206 -3.71 -2.14 23.87
N THR A 207 -4.15 -2.43 22.64
CA THR A 207 -3.71 -1.69 21.45
C THR A 207 -4.18 -0.23 21.55
N ASP A 208 -5.45 -0.02 21.90
CA ASP A 208 -6.09 1.28 22.06
C ASP A 208 -5.42 2.13 23.15
N GLN A 209 -4.96 1.52 24.25
CA GLN A 209 -4.21 2.24 25.29
C GLN A 209 -2.99 2.95 24.71
N TYR A 210 -2.17 2.28 23.90
CA TYR A 210 -1.00 2.90 23.28
C TYR A 210 -1.38 3.82 22.13
N LEU A 211 -2.29 3.39 21.26
CA LEU A 211 -2.73 4.18 20.10
C LEU A 211 -3.41 5.49 20.51
N SER A 212 -4.07 5.55 21.67
CA SER A 212 -4.67 6.77 22.21
C SER A 212 -3.66 7.88 22.55
N THR A 213 -2.38 7.52 22.68
CA THR A 213 -1.28 8.47 22.92
C THR A 213 -0.69 9.03 21.62
N CYS A 214 -1.07 8.46 20.47
CA CYS A 214 -0.60 8.89 19.16
C CYS A 214 -1.49 10.00 18.59
N SER A 215 -0.90 10.99 17.95
CA SER A 215 -1.62 11.98 17.15
C SER A 215 -2.01 11.46 15.76
N ALA A 216 -1.36 10.39 15.27
CA ALA A 216 -1.71 9.70 14.04
C ALA A 216 -1.47 8.20 14.16
N VAL A 217 -2.23 7.36 13.44
CA VAL A 217 -2.01 5.90 13.43
C VAL A 217 -2.03 5.35 12.00
N VAL A 218 -1.05 4.49 11.69
CA VAL A 218 -0.94 3.74 10.43
C VAL A 218 -1.15 2.27 10.71
N HIS A 219 -2.25 1.71 10.20
CA HIS A 219 -2.50 0.27 10.23
C HIS A 219 -1.81 -0.38 9.02
N ALA A 220 -0.67 -1.02 9.24
CA ALA A 220 0.09 -1.78 8.25
C ALA A 220 -0.02 -3.31 8.49
N ILE A 221 -1.15 -3.71 9.05
CA ILE A 221 -1.65 -5.08 9.08
C ILE A 221 -2.38 -5.33 7.76
N GLY A 222 -2.35 -6.57 7.25
CA GLY A 222 -2.92 -6.91 5.94
C GLY A 222 -4.40 -6.54 5.80
N PHE A 223 -4.94 -6.71 4.60
CA PHE A 223 -6.34 -6.39 4.33
C PHE A 223 -7.27 -7.47 4.88
N ASP A 224 -8.34 -7.06 5.55
CA ASP A 224 -9.53 -7.89 5.66
C ASP A 224 -10.25 -7.89 4.31
N LEU A 225 -10.93 -8.99 3.99
CA LEU A 225 -11.77 -9.06 2.80
C LEU A 225 -12.85 -7.99 2.89
N ASN A 226 -12.89 -7.08 1.92
CA ASN A 226 -14.07 -6.25 1.72
C ASN A 226 -15.31 -7.15 1.62
N PRO A 227 -16.49 -6.67 2.06
CA PRO A 227 -17.73 -7.37 1.81
C PRO A 227 -17.82 -7.73 0.33
N THR A 228 -17.82 -9.03 0.02
CA THR A 228 -17.93 -9.47 -1.36
C THR A 228 -19.31 -9.07 -1.90
N PRO A 229 -19.45 -8.78 -3.20
CA PRO A 229 -20.76 -8.55 -3.79
C PRO A 229 -21.73 -9.68 -3.44
N THR A 230 -22.98 -9.33 -3.15
CA THR A 230 -24.04 -10.32 -3.00
C THR A 230 -24.24 -11.02 -4.35
N VAL A 231 -23.88 -12.30 -4.40
CA VAL A 231 -23.99 -13.12 -5.63
C VAL A 231 -25.27 -13.94 -5.56
N PHE A 232 -26.07 -13.86 -6.62
CA PHE A 232 -27.21 -14.75 -6.87
C PHE A 232 -26.78 -15.83 -7.87
N PRO A 233 -26.61 -17.09 -7.45
CA PRO A 233 -26.32 -18.17 -8.39
C PRO A 233 -27.45 -18.30 -9.41
N TYR A 234 -27.11 -18.52 -10.68
CA TYR A 234 -28.10 -18.73 -11.73
C TYR A 234 -29.01 -19.92 -11.37
N GLY A 235 -30.32 -19.68 -11.28
CA GLY A 235 -31.32 -20.69 -10.90
C GLY A 235 -31.65 -20.78 -9.41
N HIS A 236 -31.12 -19.87 -8.57
CA HIS A 236 -31.41 -19.82 -7.13
C HIS A 236 -32.08 -18.49 -6.74
N GLU A 237 -33.10 -18.54 -5.88
CA GLU A 237 -33.83 -17.35 -5.39
C GLU A 237 -33.11 -16.61 -4.25
N ALA A 238 -32.21 -17.28 -3.54
CA ALA A 238 -31.48 -16.72 -2.40
C ALA A 238 -30.02 -16.38 -2.78
N PRO A 239 -29.46 -15.28 -2.25
CA PRO A 239 -28.05 -14.95 -2.46
C PRO A 239 -27.13 -15.85 -1.64
N LEU A 240 -25.88 -15.98 -2.08
CA LEU A 240 -24.84 -16.61 -1.28
C LEU A 240 -24.54 -15.76 -0.04
N GLN A 241 -24.59 -16.38 1.15
CA GLN A 241 -24.21 -15.72 2.40
C GLN A 241 -22.71 -15.38 2.45
N ARG A 242 -21.87 -16.17 1.77
CA ARG A 242 -20.43 -15.96 1.68
C ARG A 242 -19.87 -16.60 0.41
N LEU A 243 -18.93 -15.92 -0.24
CA LEU A 243 -18.15 -16.51 -1.33
C LEU A 243 -17.00 -17.34 -0.74
N VAL A 244 -17.15 -18.65 -0.74
CA VAL A 244 -16.11 -19.58 -0.29
C VAL A 244 -15.34 -20.06 -1.51
N HIS A 245 -14.08 -19.64 -1.66
CA HIS A 245 -13.24 -20.09 -2.76
C HIS A 245 -12.43 -21.33 -2.39
N ASP A 246 -12.25 -22.21 -3.36
CA ASP A 246 -11.25 -23.27 -3.30
C ASP A 246 -9.87 -22.67 -3.62
N VAL A 247 -8.98 -22.73 -2.63
CA VAL A 247 -7.65 -22.09 -2.71
C VAL A 247 -6.71 -22.71 -3.74
N LYS A 248 -7.04 -23.86 -4.33
CA LYS A 248 -6.21 -24.55 -5.35
C LYS A 248 -6.75 -24.39 -6.76
N THR A 249 -8.06 -24.26 -6.90
CA THR A 249 -8.75 -24.23 -8.21
C THR A 249 -9.42 -22.90 -8.51
N GLY A 250 -9.60 -22.04 -7.50
CA GLY A 250 -10.28 -20.76 -7.61
C GLY A 250 -11.80 -20.88 -7.67
N ILE A 251 -12.38 -22.09 -7.64
CA ILE A 251 -13.83 -22.29 -7.73
C ILE A 251 -14.52 -21.68 -6.52
N ILE A 252 -15.54 -20.85 -6.75
CA ILE A 252 -16.46 -20.43 -5.70
C ILE A 252 -17.47 -21.54 -5.49
N LYS A 253 -17.50 -22.10 -4.28
CA LYS A 253 -18.43 -23.17 -3.90
C LYS A 253 -19.88 -22.70 -4.10
N ASP A 254 -20.76 -23.66 -4.34
CA ASP A 254 -22.21 -23.43 -4.49
C ASP A 254 -22.56 -22.49 -5.66
N THR A 255 -21.70 -22.45 -6.69
CA THR A 255 -21.93 -21.75 -7.95
C THR A 255 -21.71 -22.67 -9.14
N ASN A 256 -22.39 -22.36 -10.25
CA ASN A 256 -22.18 -23.07 -11.51
C ASN A 256 -20.98 -22.50 -12.28
N GLY A 257 -19.77 -22.71 -11.75
CA GLY A 257 -18.52 -22.38 -12.43
C GLY A 257 -17.94 -20.99 -12.17
N LEU A 258 -18.43 -20.24 -11.17
CA LEU A 258 -17.82 -18.97 -10.79
C LEU A 258 -16.43 -19.24 -10.18
N ARG A 259 -15.46 -18.37 -10.52
CA ARG A 259 -14.11 -18.46 -9.98
C ARG A 259 -13.64 -17.12 -9.44
N GLY A 260 -12.93 -17.16 -8.32
CA GLY A 260 -12.29 -16.01 -7.69
C GLY A 260 -10.78 -16.06 -7.86
N PHE A 261 -10.18 -14.91 -8.17
CA PHE A 261 -8.74 -14.74 -8.28
C PHE A 261 -8.28 -13.40 -7.67
N GLY A 262 -6.97 -13.26 -7.47
CA GLY A 262 -6.35 -12.03 -6.96
C GLY A 262 -6.24 -12.01 -5.44
N ILE A 263 -6.02 -10.83 -4.86
CA ILE A 263 -5.77 -10.70 -3.40
C ILE A 263 -6.97 -11.17 -2.57
N ALA A 264 -8.19 -11.01 -3.08
CA ALA A 264 -9.41 -11.45 -2.40
C ALA A 264 -9.62 -12.98 -2.45
N PHE A 265 -9.05 -13.66 -3.45
CA PHE A 265 -9.16 -15.10 -3.63
C PHE A 265 -7.79 -15.66 -4.08
N PRO A 266 -6.77 -15.59 -3.20
CA PRO A 266 -5.43 -15.97 -3.58
C PRO A 266 -5.28 -17.49 -3.56
N GLU A 267 -4.33 -17.98 -4.36
CA GLU A 267 -3.90 -19.37 -4.32
C GLU A 267 -3.19 -19.67 -3.00
N GLN A 268 -3.49 -20.78 -2.35
CA GLN A 268 -2.66 -21.30 -1.27
C GLN A 268 -1.59 -22.21 -1.85
N VAL A 269 -0.34 -21.89 -1.57
CA VAL A 269 0.83 -22.69 -1.92
C VAL A 269 1.44 -23.30 -0.67
N THR A 270 2.04 -24.48 -0.83
CA THR A 270 2.79 -25.16 0.22
C THR A 270 4.25 -25.18 -0.19
N ASP A 271 5.14 -24.71 0.69
CA ASP A 271 6.57 -24.78 0.46
C ASP A 271 7.11 -26.21 0.71
N PRO A 272 8.36 -26.54 0.33
CA PRO A 272 8.96 -27.85 0.55
C PRO A 272 9.06 -28.28 2.03
N THR A 273 8.87 -27.36 2.99
CA THR A 273 8.86 -27.66 4.42
C THR A 273 7.47 -27.98 4.97
N GLY A 274 6.44 -27.97 4.10
CA GLY A 274 5.05 -28.25 4.46
C GLY A 274 4.28 -27.02 4.95
N ARG A 275 4.88 -25.82 4.92
CA ARG A 275 4.24 -24.60 5.39
C ARG A 275 3.36 -24.00 4.29
N THR A 276 2.18 -23.52 4.66
CA THR A 276 1.23 -22.91 3.73
C THR A 276 1.29 -21.39 3.75
N GLU A 277 1.22 -20.78 2.58
CA GLU A 277 1.17 -19.33 2.36
C GLU A 277 0.20 -18.99 1.23
N TYR A 278 -0.27 -17.75 1.16
CA TYR A 278 -1.05 -17.25 0.02
C TYR A 278 -0.12 -16.60 -1.00
N ALA A 279 -0.18 -17.07 -2.25
CA ALA A 279 0.66 -16.58 -3.34
C ALA A 279 0.13 -15.23 -3.86
N VAL A 280 0.87 -14.16 -3.57
CA VAL A 280 0.50 -12.79 -3.97
C VAL A 280 1.59 -12.19 -4.84
N GLY A 281 1.22 -11.79 -6.07
CA GLY A 281 2.13 -11.16 -7.03
C GLY A 281 1.69 -11.38 -8.47
N MET A 282 2.03 -10.45 -9.37
CA MET A 282 1.50 -10.44 -10.74
C MET A 282 1.73 -11.76 -11.49
N TRP A 283 2.95 -12.29 -11.45
CA TRP A 283 3.28 -13.56 -12.11
C TRP A 283 2.58 -14.76 -11.45
N LYS A 284 2.45 -14.74 -10.12
CA LYS A 284 1.75 -15.80 -9.35
C LYS A 284 0.26 -15.82 -9.70
N PHE A 285 -0.37 -14.66 -9.80
CA PHE A 285 -1.75 -14.54 -10.28
C PHE A 285 -1.89 -15.04 -11.71
N MET A 286 -0.99 -14.66 -12.61
CA MET A 286 -1.00 -15.15 -13.99
C MET A 286 -0.87 -16.68 -14.05
N ARG A 287 0.07 -17.26 -13.30
CA ARG A 287 0.24 -18.71 -13.19
C ARG A 287 -1.03 -19.39 -12.67
N TYR A 288 -1.56 -18.89 -11.55
CA TYR A 288 -2.74 -19.45 -10.88
C TYR A 288 -3.97 -19.42 -11.79
N ILE A 289 -4.25 -18.27 -12.41
CA ILE A 289 -5.37 -18.09 -13.33
C ILE A 289 -5.24 -19.02 -14.53
N ARG A 290 -4.05 -19.12 -15.13
CA ARG A 290 -3.82 -20.02 -16.27
C ARG A 290 -4.01 -21.49 -15.88
N GLN A 291 -3.50 -21.91 -14.73
CA GLN A 291 -3.66 -23.27 -14.24
C GLN A 291 -5.14 -23.60 -13.94
N ALA A 292 -5.86 -22.66 -13.34
CA ALA A 292 -7.26 -22.84 -12.97
C ALA A 292 -8.25 -22.76 -14.14
N LEU A 293 -7.93 -22.01 -15.20
CA LEU A 293 -8.82 -21.77 -16.35
C LEU A 293 -8.47 -22.57 -17.61
N LEU A 294 -7.20 -22.96 -17.79
CA LEU A 294 -6.71 -23.54 -19.06
C LEU A 294 -6.33 -25.02 -18.97
N LEU A 295 -6.35 -25.64 -17.78
CA LEU A 295 -6.24 -27.09 -17.68
C LEU A 295 -7.62 -27.72 -17.87
N PRO A 296 -7.77 -28.72 -18.77
CA PRO A 296 -9.04 -29.42 -18.93
C PRO A 296 -9.39 -30.14 -17.63
N SER A 297 -10.66 -30.02 -17.25
CA SER A 297 -11.31 -30.81 -16.18
C SER A 297 -11.22 -32.30 -16.44
#